data_AF-A0A1G2DBM2-F1
#
_entry.id   AF-A0A1G2DBM2-F1
#
_cell.length_a   1.000
_cell.length_b   1.000
_cell.length_c   1.000
_cell.angle_alpha   90.00
_cell.angle_beta   90.00
_cell.angle_gamma   90.00
#
_symmetry.space_group_name_H-M   'P 1'
#
loop_
_entity.id
_entity.type
_entity.pdbx_description
1 polymer ?
#
loop_
_entity_poly.entity_id
_entity_poly.type
_entity_poly.pdbx_seq_one_letter_code
_entity_poly.pdbx_strand_id
1 'polypeptide(L)'
;MHLLSRFSRWQLGTSRGLDTFVRKHLRDEGRFGDYRFVFHRGKPKTWLHAGIFCDGEYTIILARKVFGPFRDDIACISFHSPTIRNLVAEPGVIEVVQIQGVERKEQELKTLRWDRMLLEMLTILARESGFAEVRVQASRQNPWLQCVRDPDLYTKRKKVFHLRYDVLPKRMGFTPGEQYHTLMLKP
;
A
#
# COMPACT_ATOMS: atom_id res chain seq x y z
N MET A 1 27.19 -22.89 1.45
CA MET A 1 27.89 -21.64 1.82
C MET A 1 27.29 -20.50 0.98
N HIS A 2 27.07 -19.36 1.61
CA HIS A 2 26.12 -18.30 1.27
C HIS A 2 26.23 -17.65 -0.13
N LEU A 3 25.13 -17.63 -0.88
CA LEU A 3 24.88 -16.71 -2.01
C LEU A 3 23.75 -15.70 -1.73
N LEU A 4 23.30 -15.56 -0.48
CA LEU A 4 22.23 -14.65 -0.06
C LEU A 4 22.74 -13.31 0.54
N SER A 5 23.86 -12.78 0.05
CA SER A 5 24.49 -11.57 0.63
C SER A 5 24.41 -10.30 -0.22
N ARG A 6 23.59 -10.23 -1.28
CA ARG A 6 23.61 -9.06 -2.19
C ARG A 6 22.33 -8.22 -2.32
N PHE A 7 21.29 -8.50 -1.54
CA PHE A 7 20.30 -7.48 -1.22
C PHE A 7 20.40 -7.20 0.27
N SER A 8 21.23 -6.23 0.62
CA SER A 8 21.30 -5.70 1.98
C SER A 8 19.89 -5.41 2.47
N ARG A 9 19.51 -6.04 3.58
CA ARG A 9 18.42 -5.67 4.47
C ARG A 9 18.06 -4.19 4.27
N TRP A 10 16.87 -3.91 3.74
CA TRP A 10 16.20 -2.60 3.81
C TRP A 10 16.63 -1.44 2.90
N GLN A 11 17.45 -1.60 1.85
CA GLN A 11 17.63 -0.50 0.89
C GLN A 11 16.32 -0.09 0.14
N LEU A 12 15.32 -1.00 0.09
CA LEU A 12 13.94 -0.71 -0.36
C LEU A 12 13.16 0.24 0.57
N GLY A 13 13.61 0.44 1.82
CA GLY A 13 13.04 1.42 2.75
C GLY A 13 13.42 2.87 2.43
N THR A 14 14.13 3.09 1.32
CA THR A 14 14.44 4.43 0.81
C THR A 14 13.62 4.70 -0.44
N SER A 15 13.20 5.96 -0.66
CA SER A 15 12.47 6.34 -1.87
C SER A 15 13.25 6.01 -3.15
N ARG A 16 14.59 6.10 -3.14
CA ARG A 16 15.44 5.72 -4.29
C ARG A 16 15.41 4.21 -4.57
N GLY A 17 15.43 3.38 -3.53
CA GLY A 17 15.32 1.93 -3.66
C GLY A 17 13.96 1.53 -4.22
N LEU A 18 12.90 2.16 -3.72
CA LEU A 18 11.52 1.95 -4.18
C LEU A 18 11.32 2.39 -5.64
N ASP A 19 11.81 3.58 -6.02
CA ASP A 19 11.74 4.07 -7.41
C ASP A 19 12.52 3.15 -8.38
N THR A 20 13.67 2.63 -7.96
CA THR A 20 14.46 1.69 -8.76
C THR A 20 13.74 0.35 -8.94
N PHE A 21 13.13 -0.14 -7.86
CA PHE A 21 12.35 -1.37 -7.85
C PHE A 21 11.10 -1.25 -8.75
N VAL A 22 10.37 -0.15 -8.66
CA VAL A 22 9.22 0.17 -9.53
C VAL A 22 9.65 0.19 -10.98
N ARG A 23 10.74 0.89 -11.32
CA ARG A 23 11.28 0.94 -12.69
C ARG A 23 11.75 -0.41 -13.21
N LYS A 24 12.08 -1.36 -12.34
CA LYS A 24 12.50 -2.72 -12.72
C LYS A 24 11.30 -3.63 -12.96
N HIS A 25 10.24 -3.53 -12.14
CA HIS A 25 9.16 -4.52 -12.10
C HIS A 25 7.81 -4.04 -12.63
N LEU A 26 7.58 -2.73 -12.71
CA LEU A 26 6.35 -2.14 -13.26
C LEU A 26 6.63 -1.44 -14.61
N ARG A 27 7.68 -1.91 -15.28
CA ARG A 27 8.31 -1.31 -16.46
C ARG A 27 7.46 -1.57 -17.70
N ASP A 28 6.32 -0.87 -17.83
CA ASP A 28 5.58 -0.84 -19.11
C ASP A 28 4.55 0.29 -19.31
N GLU A 29 4.49 1.30 -18.45
CA GLU A 29 3.66 2.48 -18.76
C GLU A 29 4.53 3.73 -18.75
N GLY A 30 4.77 4.33 -19.93
CA GLY A 30 5.37 5.66 -20.12
C GLY A 30 4.65 6.81 -19.37
N ARG A 31 3.68 6.47 -18.50
CA ARG A 31 2.89 7.33 -17.61
C ARG A 31 3.57 7.62 -16.28
N PHE A 32 4.63 6.90 -15.89
CA PHE A 32 5.34 7.12 -14.62
C PHE A 32 6.39 8.23 -14.66
N GLY A 33 6.60 8.88 -15.81
CA GLY A 33 7.56 9.98 -15.96
C GLY A 33 7.36 11.08 -14.92
N ASP A 34 6.10 11.39 -14.61
CA ASP A 34 5.71 12.47 -13.71
C ASP A 34 5.36 12.01 -12.29
N TYR A 35 5.59 10.74 -11.95
CA TYR A 35 5.29 10.22 -10.61
C TYR A 35 6.54 9.63 -9.96
N ARG A 36 6.52 9.60 -8.63
CA ARG A 36 7.53 8.96 -7.79
C ARG A 36 6.85 8.28 -6.61
N PHE A 37 7.56 7.33 -6.02
CA PHE A 37 7.11 6.67 -4.82
C PHE A 37 7.95 7.13 -3.62
N VAL A 38 7.26 7.45 -2.53
CA VAL A 38 7.89 7.84 -1.27
C VAL A 38 7.60 6.79 -0.24
N PHE A 39 8.64 6.24 0.36
CA PHE A 39 8.51 5.36 1.50
C PHE A 39 8.50 6.21 2.78
N HIS A 40 7.50 6.02 3.63
CA HIS A 40 7.39 6.67 4.92
C HIS A 40 7.33 5.61 6.03
N ARG A 41 8.10 5.83 7.10
CA ARG A 41 8.02 5.07 8.35
C ARG A 41 7.70 6.06 9.46
N GLY A 42 6.65 5.79 10.24
CA GLY A 42 6.16 6.74 11.22
C GLY A 42 5.29 6.12 12.30
N LYS A 43 4.80 6.97 13.20
CA LYS A 43 3.79 6.56 14.17
C LYS A 43 2.45 6.39 13.43
N PRO A 44 1.75 5.26 13.61
CA PRO A 44 0.38 5.11 13.16
C PRO A 44 -0.52 6.25 13.64
N LYS A 45 -1.60 6.49 12.90
CA LYS A 45 -2.61 7.52 13.16
C LYS A 45 -2.07 8.95 13.06
N THR A 46 -1.21 9.22 12.08
CA THR A 46 -0.64 10.54 11.84
C THR A 46 -1.06 11.09 10.48
N TRP A 47 -1.32 12.40 10.43
CA TRP A 47 -1.51 13.12 9.17
C TRP A 47 -0.16 13.48 8.58
N LEU A 48 0.02 13.16 7.30
CA LEU A 48 1.10 13.68 6.47
C LEU A 48 0.60 14.84 5.62
N HIS A 49 1.49 15.36 4.77
CA HIS A 49 1.16 16.40 3.82
C HIS A 49 0.06 15.98 2.82
N ALA A 50 -0.63 16.96 2.26
CA ALA A 50 -1.58 16.80 1.16
C ALA A 50 -2.73 15.80 1.41
N GLY A 51 -3.17 15.65 2.68
CA GLY A 51 -4.36 14.86 3.01
C GLY A 51 -4.13 13.35 3.06
N ILE A 52 -2.87 12.90 3.09
CA ILE A 52 -2.52 11.51 3.39
C ILE A 52 -2.59 11.29 4.90
N PHE A 53 -3.35 10.30 5.34
CA PHE A 53 -3.31 9.79 6.70
C PHE A 53 -2.52 8.48 6.71
N CYS A 54 -1.78 8.20 7.78
CA CYS A 54 -1.02 6.96 7.93
C CYS A 54 -1.62 6.09 9.03
N ASP A 55 -2.42 5.09 8.67
CA ASP A 55 -2.93 4.09 9.64
C ASP A 55 -1.86 3.06 10.03
N GLY A 56 -0.89 2.81 9.16
CA GLY A 56 0.17 1.81 9.34
C GLY A 56 1.46 2.40 9.92
N GLU A 57 2.38 1.51 10.28
CA GLU A 57 3.77 1.91 10.64
C GLU A 57 4.60 2.29 9.43
N TYR A 58 4.27 1.67 8.29
CA TYR A 58 4.90 1.88 7.01
C TYR A 58 3.84 2.32 6.01
N THR A 59 4.21 3.26 5.16
CA THR A 59 3.33 3.79 4.12
C THR A 59 4.12 3.98 2.85
N ILE A 60 3.61 3.45 1.74
CA ILE A 60 4.08 3.79 0.41
C ILE A 60 3.14 4.84 -0.17
N ILE A 61 3.71 5.98 -0.57
CA ILE A 61 2.99 7.14 -1.06
C ILE A 61 3.30 7.30 -2.55
N LEU A 62 2.25 7.40 -3.36
CA LEU A 62 2.33 7.83 -4.74
C LEU A 62 2.27 9.36 -4.76
N ALA A 63 3.29 9.99 -5.33
CA ALA A 63 3.38 11.44 -5.45
C ALA A 63 3.66 11.85 -6.88
N ARG A 64 3.09 12.98 -7.31
CA ARG A 64 3.47 13.64 -8.55
C ARG A 64 4.79 14.38 -8.35
N LYS A 65 5.66 14.32 -9.36
CA LYS A 65 6.88 15.14 -9.44
C LYS A 65 6.44 16.57 -9.71
N VAL A 66 6.72 17.44 -8.76
CA VAL A 66 6.54 18.88 -8.89
C VAL A 66 7.91 19.53 -8.83
N PHE A 67 8.09 20.63 -9.56
CA PHE A 67 9.30 21.45 -9.46
C PHE A 67 9.33 22.13 -8.10
N GLY A 68 10.48 22.07 -7.41
CA GLY A 68 10.67 22.69 -6.09
C GLY A 68 10.47 21.73 -4.89
N PRO A 69 10.41 22.25 -3.64
CA PRO A 69 10.36 21.43 -2.42
C PRO A 69 8.98 20.83 -2.12
N PHE A 70 7.97 21.17 -2.92
CA PHE A 70 6.59 20.77 -2.68
C PHE A 70 6.39 19.27 -2.88
N ARG A 71 5.42 18.71 -2.15
CA ARG A 71 4.95 17.34 -2.33
C ARG A 71 3.50 17.38 -2.78
N ASP A 72 3.25 16.84 -3.96
CA ASP A 72 1.89 16.58 -4.45
C ASP A 72 1.61 15.08 -4.28
N ASP A 73 1.41 14.66 -3.03
CA ASP A 73 1.05 13.30 -2.69
C ASP A 73 -0.41 13.08 -3.11
N ILE A 74 -0.69 12.00 -3.85
CA ILE A 74 -2.01 11.76 -4.46
C ILE A 74 -2.69 10.48 -3.96
N ALA A 75 -1.92 9.52 -3.46
CA ALA A 75 -2.45 8.29 -2.87
C ALA A 75 -1.42 7.60 -1.97
N CYS A 76 -1.87 6.70 -1.12
CA CYS A 76 -1.02 5.86 -0.32
C CYS A 76 -1.60 4.46 -0.06
N ILE A 77 -0.70 3.56 0.32
CA ILE A 77 -1.00 2.27 0.96
C ILE A 77 -0.21 2.20 2.27
N SER A 78 -0.90 1.98 3.39
CA SER A 78 -0.28 1.85 4.71
C SER A 78 -0.46 0.44 5.25
N PHE A 79 0.58 -0.06 5.89
CA PHE A 79 0.65 -1.43 6.40
C PHE A 79 1.46 -1.56 7.69
N HIS A 80 1.18 -2.62 8.43
CA HIS A 80 2.01 -3.11 9.52
C HIS A 80 2.85 -4.29 9.05
N SER A 81 3.95 -4.51 9.76
CA SER A 81 4.73 -5.72 9.65
C SER A 81 5.11 -6.16 11.06
N PRO A 82 4.28 -7.03 11.69
CA PRO A 82 4.46 -7.46 13.08
C PRO A 82 5.84 -8.06 13.34
N THR A 83 6.40 -8.74 12.33
CA THR A 83 7.70 -9.41 12.34
C THR A 83 8.89 -8.46 12.51
N ILE A 84 8.72 -7.15 12.27
CA ILE A 84 9.77 -6.15 12.53
C ILE A 84 9.80 -5.74 14.01
N ARG A 85 8.68 -5.90 14.73
CA ARG A 85 8.58 -5.56 16.16
C ARG A 85 8.84 -6.73 17.08
N ASN A 86 8.43 -7.93 16.68
CA ASN A 86 8.59 -9.14 17.48
C ASN A 86 9.53 -10.10 16.73
N LEU A 87 10.71 -10.34 17.31
CA LEU A 87 11.69 -11.38 16.93
C LEU A 87 11.14 -12.80 17.19
N VAL A 88 9.86 -13.06 16.90
CA VAL A 88 9.23 -14.37 17.05
C VAL A 88 9.08 -14.99 15.67
N ALA A 89 9.42 -16.27 15.58
CA ALA A 89 9.64 -17.10 14.41
C ALA A 89 8.40 -17.36 13.53
N GLU A 90 7.53 -16.37 13.33
CA GLU A 90 6.51 -16.46 12.30
C GLU A 90 7.07 -16.01 10.94
N PRO A 91 6.79 -16.75 9.86
CA PRO A 91 7.06 -16.28 8.51
C PRO A 91 6.46 -14.90 8.33
N GLY A 92 7.25 -13.94 7.82
CA GLY A 92 6.87 -12.53 7.90
C GLY A 92 5.51 -12.26 7.26
N VAL A 93 4.66 -11.47 7.95
CA VAL A 93 3.34 -11.04 7.45
C VAL A 93 3.36 -9.54 7.18
N ILE A 94 2.78 -9.11 6.06
CA ILE A 94 2.41 -7.71 5.80
C ILE A 94 0.89 -7.56 5.95
N GLU A 95 0.46 -6.66 6.83
CA GLU A 95 -0.96 -6.36 7.07
C GLU A 95 -1.31 -4.98 6.53
N VAL A 96 -2.02 -4.93 5.40
CA VAL A 96 -2.52 -3.71 4.78
C VAL A 96 -3.77 -3.24 5.53
N VAL A 97 -3.64 -2.08 6.18
CA VAL A 97 -4.70 -1.44 6.96
C VAL A 97 -5.33 -0.26 6.24
N GLN A 98 -4.66 0.27 5.21
CA GLN A 98 -5.14 1.44 4.51
C GLN A 98 -4.71 1.46 3.05
N ILE A 99 -5.66 1.82 2.19
CA ILE A 99 -5.46 2.16 0.79
C ILE A 99 -6.28 3.44 0.56
N GLN A 100 -5.60 4.59 0.44
CA GLN A 100 -6.23 5.92 0.43
C GLN A 100 -5.84 6.68 -0.84
N GLY A 101 -6.82 7.27 -1.51
CA GLY A 101 -6.62 8.29 -2.54
C GLY A 101 -6.96 9.66 -1.96
N VAL A 102 -6.23 10.69 -2.36
CA VAL A 102 -6.49 12.07 -1.95
C VAL A 102 -7.75 12.60 -2.64
N GLU A 103 -8.60 13.29 -1.89
CA GLU A 103 -9.81 13.92 -2.42
C GLU A 103 -9.47 14.95 -3.51
N ARG A 104 -10.37 15.13 -4.49
CA ARG A 104 -10.19 16.02 -5.66
C ARG A 104 -9.14 15.56 -6.68
N LYS A 105 -8.55 14.37 -6.51
CA LYS A 105 -7.63 13.73 -7.46
C LYS A 105 -8.25 12.51 -8.14
N GLU A 106 -9.56 12.30 -8.03
CA GLU A 106 -10.25 11.07 -8.42
C GLU A 106 -10.07 10.71 -9.90
N GLN A 107 -10.11 11.71 -10.79
CA GLN A 107 -9.99 11.48 -12.23
C GLN A 107 -8.58 11.03 -12.65
N GLU A 108 -7.55 11.63 -12.05
CA GLU A 108 -6.16 11.24 -12.25
C GLU A 108 -5.92 9.83 -11.69
N LEU A 109 -6.33 9.61 -10.45
CA LEU A 109 -6.24 8.33 -9.77
C LEU A 109 -6.92 7.21 -10.57
N LYS A 110 -8.11 7.46 -11.12
CA LYS A 110 -8.84 6.51 -11.97
C LYS A 110 -8.02 6.09 -13.20
N THR A 111 -7.32 7.02 -13.84
CA THR A 111 -6.48 6.75 -15.01
C THR A 111 -5.29 5.87 -14.66
N LEU A 112 -4.70 6.07 -13.47
CA LEU A 112 -3.52 5.34 -13.00
C LEU A 112 -3.82 3.94 -12.48
N ARG A 113 -5.10 3.59 -12.23
CA ARG A 113 -5.47 2.36 -11.49
C ARG A 113 -4.65 2.20 -10.21
N TRP A 114 -4.50 3.32 -9.51
CA TRP A 114 -3.52 3.51 -8.44
C TRP A 114 -3.61 2.49 -7.31
N ASP A 115 -4.82 2.05 -6.96
CA ASP A 115 -5.08 1.12 -5.87
C ASP A 115 -4.52 -0.28 -6.19
N ARG A 116 -4.81 -0.78 -7.39
CA ARG A 116 -4.21 -2.03 -7.90
C ARG A 116 -2.70 -1.93 -7.93
N MET A 117 -2.18 -0.83 -8.48
CA MET A 117 -0.74 -0.61 -8.62
C MET A 117 -0.03 -0.61 -7.26
N LEU A 118 -0.56 0.11 -6.26
CA LEU A 118 0.02 0.16 -4.93
C LEU A 118 0.01 -1.21 -4.23
N LEU A 119 -1.09 -1.95 -4.33
CA LEU A 119 -1.19 -3.29 -3.75
C LEU A 119 -0.27 -4.30 -4.46
N GLU A 120 -0.14 -4.20 -5.78
CA GLU A 120 0.73 -5.06 -6.59
C GLU A 120 2.20 -4.80 -6.25
N MET A 121 2.61 -3.53 -6.19
CA MET A 121 3.95 -3.14 -5.76
C MET A 121 4.27 -3.66 -4.35
N LEU A 122 3.35 -3.49 -3.39
CA LEU A 122 3.54 -4.00 -2.04
C LEU A 122 3.68 -5.52 -2.01
N THR A 123 2.88 -6.23 -2.81
CA THR A 123 2.94 -7.70 -2.92
C THR A 123 4.27 -8.17 -3.51
N ILE A 124 4.78 -7.52 -4.56
CA ILE A 124 6.09 -7.86 -5.13
C ILE A 124 7.19 -7.56 -4.10
N LEU A 125 7.13 -6.41 -3.41
CA LEU A 125 8.09 -6.04 -2.38
C LEU A 125 8.11 -7.05 -1.22
N ALA A 126 6.92 -7.49 -0.80
CA ALA A 126 6.76 -8.53 0.22
C ALA A 126 7.43 -9.84 -0.24
N ARG A 127 7.18 -10.28 -1.47
CA ARG A 127 7.77 -11.51 -2.03
C ARG A 127 9.29 -11.43 -2.11
N GLU A 128 9.84 -10.35 -2.68
CA GLU A 128 11.30 -10.18 -2.79
C GLU A 128 11.98 -10.05 -1.42
N SER A 129 11.24 -9.57 -0.42
CA SER A 129 11.74 -9.45 0.95
C SER A 129 11.54 -10.73 1.79
N GLY A 130 11.03 -11.80 1.19
CA GLY A 130 10.86 -13.10 1.86
C GLY A 130 9.71 -13.17 2.86
N PHE A 131 8.72 -12.28 2.74
CA PHE A 131 7.47 -12.42 3.49
C PHE A 131 6.69 -13.63 2.98
N ALA A 132 5.97 -14.30 3.87
CA ALA A 132 5.18 -15.48 3.53
C ALA A 132 3.77 -15.15 3.07
N GLU A 133 3.24 -13.99 3.45
CA GLU A 133 1.90 -13.58 3.04
C GLU A 133 1.66 -12.06 3.14
N VAL A 134 0.68 -11.61 2.37
CA VAL A 134 0.07 -10.28 2.49
C VAL A 134 -1.38 -10.46 2.89
N ARG A 135 -1.80 -9.72 3.92
CA ARG A 135 -3.19 -9.64 4.40
C ARG A 135 -3.73 -8.25 4.09
N VAL A 136 -4.92 -8.17 3.49
CA VAL A 136 -5.64 -6.90 3.30
C VAL A 136 -6.86 -6.91 4.21
N GLN A 137 -6.99 -5.90 5.08
CA GLN A 137 -8.14 -5.78 5.97
C GLN A 137 -9.44 -5.71 5.17
N ALA A 138 -10.42 -6.55 5.52
CA ALA A 138 -11.72 -6.57 4.87
C ALA A 138 -12.45 -5.23 5.10
N SER A 139 -13.24 -4.78 4.11
CA SER A 139 -13.88 -3.45 4.13
C SER A 139 -14.76 -3.22 5.37
N ARG A 140 -15.47 -4.26 5.82
CA ARG A 140 -16.36 -4.23 7.00
C ARG A 140 -15.61 -4.00 8.32
N GLN A 141 -14.34 -4.37 8.36
CA GLN A 141 -13.48 -4.18 9.53
C GLN A 141 -12.78 -2.81 9.51
N ASN A 142 -12.86 -2.07 8.41
CA ASN A 142 -12.11 -0.83 8.27
C ASN A 142 -12.72 0.29 9.15
N PRO A 143 -11.95 0.88 10.08
CA PRO A 143 -12.46 1.90 11.01
C PRO A 143 -13.05 3.13 10.29
N TRP A 144 -12.49 3.51 9.13
CA TRP A 144 -12.94 4.68 8.38
C TRP A 144 -14.35 4.55 7.82
N LEU A 145 -14.80 3.32 7.57
CA LEU A 145 -16.18 3.07 7.17
C LEU A 145 -17.15 3.28 8.35
N GLN A 146 -16.71 2.91 9.56
CA GLN A 146 -17.51 3.01 10.78
C GLN A 146 -17.61 4.46 11.31
N CYS A 147 -16.67 5.34 10.94
CA CYS A 147 -16.69 6.75 11.34
C CYS A 147 -17.72 7.61 10.56
N VAL A 148 -18.34 7.10 9.50
CA VAL A 148 -19.25 7.87 8.65
C VAL A 148 -20.66 7.84 9.26
N ARG A 149 -21.09 8.98 9.82
CA ARG A 149 -22.42 9.12 10.46
C ARG A 149 -23.54 9.45 9.48
N ASP A 150 -23.22 10.12 8.39
CA ASP A 150 -24.18 10.49 7.34
C ASP A 150 -24.56 9.24 6.53
N PRO A 151 -25.86 8.85 6.46
CA PRO A 151 -26.30 7.64 5.77
C PRO A 151 -26.05 7.61 4.26
N ASP A 152 -26.15 8.77 3.59
CA ASP A 152 -25.94 8.88 2.14
C ASP A 152 -24.46 8.78 1.81
N LEU A 153 -23.64 9.49 2.60
CA LEU A 153 -22.18 9.40 2.49
C LEU A 153 -21.68 8.00 2.87
N TYR A 154 -22.27 7.36 3.88
CA TYR A 154 -21.96 6.00 4.28
C TYR A 154 -22.21 5.04 3.12
N THR A 155 -23.37 5.13 2.47
CA THR A 155 -23.71 4.26 1.33
C THR A 155 -22.74 4.44 0.17
N LYS A 156 -22.35 5.68 -0.14
CA LYS A 156 -21.34 5.97 -1.18
C LYS A 156 -19.96 5.41 -0.80
N ARG A 157 -19.49 5.68 0.43
CA ARG A 157 -18.19 5.21 0.92
C ARG A 157 -18.13 3.69 1.03
N LYS A 158 -19.20 3.03 1.50
CA LYS A 158 -19.31 1.57 1.58
C LYS A 158 -19.03 0.91 0.23
N LYS A 159 -19.58 1.45 -0.87
CA LYS A 159 -19.30 0.94 -2.23
C LYS A 159 -17.82 1.08 -2.60
N VAL A 160 -17.23 2.25 -2.34
CA VAL A 160 -15.80 2.49 -2.64
C VAL A 160 -14.89 1.58 -1.81
N PHE A 161 -15.17 1.43 -0.51
CA PHE A 161 -14.43 0.55 0.38
C PHE A 161 -14.56 -0.91 -0.04
N HIS A 162 -15.78 -1.37 -0.35
CA HIS A 162 -15.99 -2.74 -0.84
C HIS A 162 -15.17 -3.02 -2.12
N LEU A 163 -15.18 -2.09 -3.07
CA LEU A 163 -14.39 -2.23 -4.30
C LEU A 163 -12.88 -2.32 -4.01
N ARG A 164 -12.38 -1.47 -3.11
CA ARG A 164 -10.95 -1.33 -2.83
C ARG A 164 -10.38 -2.42 -1.92
N TYR A 165 -11.13 -2.86 -0.91
CA TYR A 165 -10.66 -3.78 0.12
C TYR A 165 -11.15 -5.22 -0.07
N ASP A 166 -12.26 -5.45 -0.76
CA ASP A 166 -12.78 -6.81 -0.96
C ASP A 166 -12.65 -7.26 -2.42
N VAL A 167 -13.13 -6.45 -3.38
CA VAL A 167 -13.16 -6.82 -4.80
C VAL A 167 -11.76 -6.80 -5.43
N LEU A 168 -10.99 -5.74 -5.18
CA LEU A 168 -9.65 -5.60 -5.75
C LEU A 168 -8.71 -6.73 -5.28
N PRO A 169 -8.53 -7.02 -3.96
CA PRO A 169 -7.68 -8.13 -3.52
C PRO A 169 -8.15 -9.46 -4.10
N LYS A 170 -9.46 -9.73 -4.11
CA LYS A 170 -10.00 -10.96 -4.73
C LYS A 170 -9.61 -11.09 -6.20
N ARG A 171 -9.69 -10.01 -6.98
CA ARG A 171 -9.27 -9.98 -8.40
C ARG A 171 -7.75 -10.19 -8.56
N MET A 172 -6.98 -9.89 -7.53
CA MET A 172 -5.53 -10.10 -7.48
C MET A 172 -5.14 -11.47 -6.91
N GLY A 173 -6.10 -12.36 -6.64
CA GLY A 173 -5.86 -13.72 -6.17
C GLY A 173 -5.77 -13.88 -4.65
N PHE A 174 -6.15 -12.87 -3.87
CA PHE A 174 -6.27 -13.01 -2.42
C PHE A 174 -7.47 -13.91 -2.07
N THR A 175 -7.25 -14.89 -1.20
CA THR A 175 -8.28 -15.73 -0.63
C THR A 175 -9.15 -14.90 0.32
N PRO A 176 -10.48 -14.85 0.14
CA PRO A 176 -11.34 -14.10 1.03
C PRO A 176 -11.41 -14.70 2.43
N GLY A 177 -11.36 -13.83 3.44
CA GLY A 177 -11.56 -14.20 4.83
C GLY A 177 -12.39 -13.15 5.57
N GLU A 178 -12.71 -13.46 6.82
CA GLU A 178 -13.63 -12.66 7.62
C GLU A 178 -13.05 -11.32 8.08
N GLN A 179 -11.80 -11.35 8.52
CA GLN A 179 -11.08 -10.17 8.98
C GLN A 179 -10.14 -9.62 7.91
N TYR A 180 -9.51 -10.54 7.17
CA TYR A 180 -8.52 -10.25 6.16
C TYR A 180 -8.77 -11.07 4.89
N HIS A 181 -8.43 -10.50 3.75
CA HIS A 181 -8.17 -11.23 2.51
C HIS A 181 -6.68 -11.56 2.47
N THR A 182 -6.31 -12.81 2.21
CA THR A 182 -4.93 -13.28 2.36
C THR A 182 -4.36 -13.76 1.03
N LEU A 183 -3.14 -13.33 0.70
CA LEU A 183 -2.37 -13.86 -0.41
C LEU A 183 -1.12 -14.55 0.14
N MET A 184 -1.05 -15.87 -0.03
CA MET A 184 0.16 -16.63 0.26
C MET A 184 1.23 -16.30 -0.77
N LEU A 185 2.39 -15.87 -0.29
CA LEU A 185 3.58 -15.66 -1.09
C LEU A 185 4.39 -16.95 -1.04
N LYS A 186 4.35 -17.72 -2.13
CA LYS A 186 5.24 -18.88 -2.25
C LYS A 186 6.70 -18.38 -2.21
N PRO A 187 7.57 -19.01 -1.42
CA PRO A 187 9.00 -18.71 -1.40
C PRO A 187 9.66 -19.01 -2.76
#